data_AF-A0A6L8I2R8-F1
#
_entry.id   AF-A0A6L8I2R8-F1
#
_cell.length_a   1.000
_cell.length_b   1.000
_cell.length_c   1.000
_cell.angle_alpha   90.00
_cell.angle_beta   90.00
_cell.angle_gamma   90.00
#
_symmetry.space_group_name_H-M   'P 1'
#
loop_
_entity.id
_entity.type
_entity.pdbx_description
1 polymer ?
#
loop_
_entity_poly.entity_id
_entity_poly.type
_entity_poly.pdbx_seq_one_letter_code
_entity_poly.pdbx_strand_id
1 'polypeptide(L)'
;MFFAYLAVAAFGTAMLHSVGGFAGALLMAIAVAPVLGVKETVPVVATAMTISHASRAWLFRKAVDWDAFRMLMCFGLPFIVLG
;
A
#
# COMPACT_ATOMS: atom_id res chain seq x y z
N MET A 1 -20.95 12.79 -7.69
CA MET A 1 -21.12 11.94 -6.49
C MET A 1 -20.02 10.88 -6.37
N PHE A 2 -19.76 10.10 -7.41
CA PHE A 2 -18.72 9.04 -7.42
C PHE A 2 -17.33 9.49 -6.95
N PHE A 3 -16.78 10.56 -7.53
CA PHE A 3 -15.44 11.07 -7.17
C PHE A 3 -15.35 11.63 -5.74
N ALA A 4 -16.43 12.20 -5.21
CA ALA A 4 -16.46 12.73 -3.85
C ALA A 4 -16.43 11.61 -2.81
N TYR A 5 -17.14 10.50 -3.07
CA TYR A 5 -17.07 9.30 -2.23
C TYR A 5 -15.65 8.72 -2.19
N LEU A 6 -15.03 8.57 -3.36
CA LEU A 6 -13.64 8.08 -3.46
C LEU A 6 -12.66 8.98 -2.71
N ALA A 7 -12.81 10.30 -2.82
CA ALA A 7 -11.94 11.24 -2.11
C ALA A 7 -12.06 11.12 -0.59
N VAL A 8 -13.28 11.05 -0.06
CA VAL A 8 -13.52 10.91 1.39
C VAL A 8 -13.04 9.55 1.90
N ALA A 9 -13.33 8.48 1.17
CA ALA A 9 -12.89 7.13 1.51
C ALA A 9 -11.36 7.00 1.48
N ALA A 10 -10.71 7.51 0.43
CA ALA A 10 -9.26 7.48 0.29
C ALA A 10 -8.58 8.31 1.38
N PHE A 11 -9.11 9.51 1.69
CA PHE A 11 -8.53 10.36 2.72
C PHE A 11 -8.71 9.79 4.14
N GLY A 12 -9.91 9.28 4.46
CA GLY A 12 -10.18 8.66 5.76
C GLY A 12 -9.36 7.40 5.99
N THR A 13 -9.21 6.56 4.97
CA THR A 13 -8.37 5.35 5.07
C THR A 13 -6.88 5.68 5.09
N ALA A 14 -6.42 6.74 4.42
CA ALA A 14 -5.04 7.21 4.48
C ALA A 14 -4.63 7.66 5.90
N MET A 15 -5.54 8.31 6.64
CA MET A 15 -5.30 8.68 8.05
C MET A 15 -5.05 7.45 8.93
N LEU A 16 -5.86 6.40 8.72
CA LEU A 16 -5.72 5.14 9.46
C LEU A 16 -4.49 4.33 9.00
N HIS A 17 -4.13 4.42 7.73
CA HIS A 17 -2.94 3.77 7.16
C HIS A 17 -1.64 4.24 7.81
N SER A 18 -1.56 5.52 8.21
CA SER A 18 -0.37 6.04 8.89
C SER A 18 -0.05 5.30 10.20
N VAL A 19 -1.10 4.83 10.91
CA VAL A 19 -1.00 4.09 12.19
C VAL A 19 -1.03 2.57 11.99
N GLY A 20 -1.88 2.08 11.09
CA GLY A 20 -2.15 0.65 10.89
C GLY A 20 -1.29 -0.05 9.83
N GLY A 21 -0.46 0.68 9.07
CA GLY A 21 0.34 0.10 7.99
C GLY A 21 -0.54 -0.63 6.95
N PHE A 22 -0.27 -1.93 6.74
CA PHE A 22 -0.99 -2.76 5.76
C PHE A 22 -2.51 -2.80 5.99
N ALA A 23 -2.98 -2.74 7.25
CA ALA A 23 -4.41 -2.76 7.56
C ALA A 23 -5.17 -1.56 6.95
N GLY A 24 -4.51 -0.39 6.86
CA GLY A 24 -5.11 0.78 6.20
C GLY A 24 -5.25 0.60 4.69
N ALA A 25 -4.35 -0.17 4.06
CA ALA A 25 -4.47 -0.52 2.65
C ALA A 25 -5.66 -1.43 2.37
N LEU A 26 -5.87 -2.41 3.26
CA LEU A 26 -7.00 -3.33 3.18
C LEU A 26 -8.34 -2.59 3.32
N LEU A 27 -8.41 -1.63 4.24
CA LEU A 27 -9.58 -0.76 4.40
C LEU A 27 -9.87 0.05 3.13
N MET A 28 -8.82 0.59 2.50
CA MET A 28 -8.94 1.33 1.25
C MET A 28 -9.47 0.43 0.12
N ALA A 29 -8.97 -0.81 0.02
CA ALA A 29 -9.48 -1.80 -0.94
C ALA A 29 -10.95 -2.15 -0.69
N ILE A 30 -11.37 -2.36 0.56
CA ILE A 30 -12.77 -2.64 0.89
C ILE A 30 -13.68 -1.47 0.51
N ALA A 31 -13.23 -0.24 0.76
CA ALA A 31 -14.02 0.96 0.46
C ALA A 31 -14.13 1.24 -1.04
N VAL A 32 -13.12 0.87 -1.84
CA VAL A 32 -13.07 1.14 -3.28
C VAL A 32 -13.60 0.00 -4.14
N ALA A 33 -13.58 -1.24 -3.63
CA ALA A 33 -14.13 -2.43 -4.29
C ALA A 33 -15.57 -2.30 -4.82
N PRO A 34 -16.56 -1.73 -4.10
CA PRO A 34 -17.93 -1.60 -4.60
C PRO A 34 -18.07 -0.58 -5.74
N VAL A 35 -17.07 0.25 -5.95
CA VAL A 35 -17.09 1.42 -6.85
C VAL A 35 -16.31 1.13 -8.13
N LEU A 36 -15.14 0.51 -8.02
CA LEU A 36 -14.29 0.14 -9.17
C LEU A 36 -14.45 -1.33 -9.59
N GLY A 37 -15.08 -2.15 -8.75
CA GLY A 37 -15.06 -3.61 -8.89
C GLY A 37 -13.77 -4.22 -8.33
N VAL A 38 -13.87 -5.47 -7.85
CA VAL A 38 -12.78 -6.15 -7.15
C VAL A 38 -11.54 -6.30 -8.05
N LYS A 39 -11.73 -6.61 -9.33
CA LYS A 39 -10.62 -6.79 -10.30
C LYS A 39 -9.77 -5.54 -10.48
N GLU A 40 -10.40 -4.37 -10.57
CA GLU A 40 -9.70 -3.10 -10.78
C GLU A 40 -9.12 -2.55 -9.47
N THR A 41 -9.72 -2.90 -8.33
CA THR A 41 -9.29 -2.37 -7.03
C THR A 41 -7.93 -2.91 -6.61
N VAL A 42 -7.62 -4.18 -6.90
CA VAL A 42 -6.33 -4.80 -6.55
C VAL A 42 -5.14 -4.02 -7.13
N PRO A 43 -5.03 -3.79 -8.45
CA PRO A 43 -3.90 -3.06 -9.02
C PRO A 43 -3.86 -1.58 -8.58
N VAL A 44 -5.02 -0.93 -8.44
CA VAL A 44 -5.10 0.47 -8.00
C VAL A 44 -4.59 0.64 -6.57
N VAL A 45 -5.01 -0.22 -5.65
CA VAL A 45 -4.54 -0.16 -4.26
C VAL A 45 -3.07 -0.58 -4.16
N ALA A 46 -2.64 -1.61 -4.90
CA ALA A 46 -1.24 -2.03 -4.91
C ALA A 46 -0.29 -0.93 -5.37
N THR A 47 -0.64 -0.20 -6.43
CA THR A 47 0.15 0.94 -6.93
C THR A 47 0.17 2.09 -5.91
N ALA A 48 -0.98 2.47 -5.36
CA ALA A 48 -1.06 3.51 -4.34
C ALA A 48 -0.21 3.17 -3.09
N MET A 49 -0.23 1.92 -2.65
CA MET A 49 0.55 1.45 -1.50
C MET A 49 2.04 1.38 -1.80
N THR A 50 2.41 0.97 -3.00
CA THR A 50 3.81 0.96 -3.43
C THR A 50 4.38 2.37 -3.37
N ILE A 51 3.64 3.37 -3.88
CA ILE A 51 4.04 4.78 -3.82
C ILE A 51 4.13 5.27 -2.36
N SER A 52 3.14 4.94 -1.52
CA SER A 52 3.11 5.30 -0.10
C SER A 52 4.35 4.76 0.64
N HIS A 53 4.61 3.46 0.53
CA HIS A 53 5.76 2.83 1.19
C HIS A 53 7.10 3.28 0.61
N ALA A 54 7.19 3.48 -0.71
CA ALA A 54 8.39 4.01 -1.36
C ALA A 54 8.70 5.44 -0.88
N SER A 55 7.68 6.29 -0.73
CA SER A 55 7.86 7.65 -0.22
C SER A 55 8.40 7.65 1.22
N ARG A 56 7.92 6.73 2.07
CA ARG A 56 8.36 6.57 3.46
C ARG A 56 9.79 6.02 3.50
N ALA A 57 10.09 5.00 2.70
CA ALA A 57 11.45 4.46 2.57
C ALA A 57 12.44 5.52 2.06
N TRP A 58 12.01 6.38 1.14
CA TRP A 58 12.82 7.49 0.64
C TRP A 58 13.07 8.55 1.71
N LEU A 59 12.02 8.97 2.43
CA LEU A 59 12.11 9.98 3.48
C LEU A 59 13.02 9.51 4.63
N PHE A 60 12.89 8.24 5.02
CA PHE A 60 13.67 7.62 6.10
C PHE A 60 14.91 6.87 5.59
N ARG A 61 15.38 7.11 4.37
CA ARG A 61 16.48 6.35 3.72
C ARG A 61 17.77 6.23 4.54
N LYS A 62 18.02 7.17 5.45
CA LYS A 62 19.20 7.18 6.33
C LYS A 62 19.00 6.37 7.62
N ALA A 63 17.76 6.13 8.01
CA ALA A 63 17.38 5.30 9.16
C ALA A 63 17.02 3.86 8.75
N VAL A 64 16.97 3.58 7.45
CA VAL A 64 16.78 2.22 6.93
C VAL A 64 18.07 1.43 7.07
N ASP A 65 17.98 0.27 7.72
CA ASP A 65 19.04 -0.74 7.72
C ASP A 65 19.05 -1.46 6.37
N TRP A 66 20.00 -1.07 5.53
CA TRP A 66 20.14 -1.60 4.17
C TRP A 66 20.66 -3.04 4.15
N ASP A 67 21.35 -3.49 5.21
CA ASP A 67 21.85 -4.86 5.30
C ASP A 67 20.70 -5.83 5.63
N ALA A 68 19.87 -5.47 6.61
CA ALA A 68 18.65 -6.22 6.92
C ALA A 68 17.68 -6.25 5.72
N PHE A 69 17.52 -5.12 5.01
CA PHE A 69 16.69 -5.05 3.81
C PHE A 69 17.19 -5.97 2.70
N ARG A 70 18.50 -6.01 2.45
CA ARG A 70 19.10 -6.88 1.42
C ARG A 70 18.96 -8.35 1.75
N MET A 71 19.17 -8.75 3.01
CA MET A 71 18.91 -10.13 3.44
C MET A 71 17.46 -10.51 3.22
N LEU A 72 16.52 -9.67 3.67
CA LEU A 72 15.08 -9.94 3.50
C LEU A 72 14.69 -10.03 2.03
N MET A 73 15.23 -9.17 1.17
CA MET A 73 14.97 -9.21 -0.27
C MET A 73 15.59 -10.45 -0.93
N CYS A 74 16.86 -10.79 -0.65
CA CYS A 74 17.49 -11.97 -1.24
C CYS A 74 16.75 -13.28 -0.91
N PHE A 75 16.21 -13.42 0.30
CA PHE A 75 15.43 -14.59 0.69
C PHE A 75 13.95 -14.48 0.33
N GLY A 76 13.33 -13.30 0.40
CA GLY A 76 11.90 -13.13 0.16
C GLY A 76 11.51 -13.00 -1.31
N LEU A 77 12.30 -12.29 -2.11
CA LEU A 77 12.02 -12.06 -3.53
C LEU A 77 11.87 -13.34 -4.37
N PRO A 78 12.71 -14.39 -4.23
CA PRO A 78 12.51 -15.61 -5.01
C PRO A 78 11.18 -16.31 -4.68
N PHE A 79 10.73 -16.27 -3.42
CA PHE A 79 9.43 -16.83 -3.03
C PHE A 79 8.25 -15.99 -3.53
N ILE A 80 8.41 -14.66 -3.64
CA ILE A 80 7.38 -13.78 -4.22
C ILE A 80 7.23 -14.03 -5.73
N VAL A 81 8.32 -14.31 -6.44
CA VAL A 81 8.28 -14.57 -7.89
C VAL A 81 7.73 -15.96 -8.22
N LEU A 82 7.90 -16.92 -7.32
CA LEU A 82 7.42 -18.30 -7.48
C LEU A 82 5.95 -18.50 -7.06
N GLY A 83 5.37 -17.59 -6.28
CA GLY A 83 3.98 -17.66 -5.79
C GLY A 83 2.99 -16.93 -6.69
#